data_AF-A0A1M5YCG6-F1
#
_entry.id   AF-A0A1M5YCG6-F1
#
_cell.length_a   1.000
_cell.length_b   1.000
_cell.length_c   1.000
_cell.angle_alpha   90.00
_cell.angle_beta   90.00
_cell.angle_gamma   90.00
#
_symmetry.space_group_name_H-M   'P 1'
#
loop_
_entity.id
_entity.type
_entity.pdbx_description
1 polymer ?
#
loop_
_entity_poly.entity_id
_entity_poly.type
_entity_poly.pdbx_seq_one_letter_code
_entity_poly.pdbx_strand_id
1 'polypeptide(L)' 'MTTEGKIRLLVSKSFAYKAGFKRAVLSGDTVTAEKWREGYHVIKEKIDELKEELAG' A
#
# COMPACT_ATOMS: atom_id res chain seq x y z
N MET A 1 17.99 3.70 -7.48
CA MET A 1 16.74 2.89 -7.57
C MET A 1 15.86 3.47 -8.66
N THR A 2 15.47 2.69 -9.67
CA THR A 2 14.64 3.15 -10.80
C THR A 2 13.18 3.35 -10.39
N THR A 3 12.40 4.12 -11.17
CA THR A 3 10.96 4.32 -10.94
C THR A 3 10.21 2.99 -10.96
N GLU A 4 10.50 2.12 -11.93
CA GLU A 4 9.97 0.75 -11.97
C GLU A 4 10.33 -0.07 -10.72
N GLY A 5 11.57 0.07 -10.23
CA GLY A 5 12.02 -0.57 -8.99
C GLY A 5 11.24 -0.08 -7.76
N LYS A 6 10.98 1.24 -7.68
CA LYS A 6 10.13 1.84 -6.63
C LYS A 6 8.70 1.28 -6.70
N ILE A 7 8.11 1.19 -7.89
CA ILE A 7 6.77 0.64 -8.09
C ILE A 7 6.70 -0.81 -7.62
N ARG A 8 7.66 -1.67 -8.02
CA ARG A 8 7.71 -3.07 -7.57
C ARG A 8 7.80 -3.17 -6.05
N LEU A 9 8.62 -2.34 -5.40
CA LEU A 9 8.73 -2.30 -3.95
C LEU A 9 7.41 -1.87 -3.28
N LEU A 10 6.75 -0.83 -3.80
CA LEU A 10 5.48 -0.34 -3.27
C LEU A 10 4.35 -1.36 -3.47
N VAL A 11 4.33 -2.09 -4.59
CA VAL A 11 3.39 -3.20 -4.81
C VAL A 11 3.59 -4.29 -3.76
N SER A 12 4.83 -4.71 -3.51
CA SER A 12 5.14 -5.66 -2.42
C SER A 12 4.68 -5.14 -1.06
N LYS A 13 4.92 -3.86 -0.77
CA LYS A 13 4.48 -3.21 0.48
C LYS A 13 2.96 -3.20 0.59
N SER A 14 2.23 -2.97 -0.51
CA SER A 14 0.75 -2.96 -0.51
C SER A 14 0.15 -4.30 -0.04
N PHE A 15 0.80 -5.42 -0.36
CA PHE A 15 0.38 -6.74 0.15
C PHE A 15 0.55 -6.86 1.66
N ALA A 16 1.62 -6.29 2.23
CA ALA A 16 1.83 -6.27 3.68
C ALA A 16 0.73 -5.46 4.38
N TYR A 17 0.30 -4.32 3.82
CA TYR A 17 -0.81 -3.53 4.38
C TYR A 17 -2.13 -4.30 4.33
N LYS A 18 -2.43 -4.98 3.21
CA LYS A 18 -3.62 -5.82 3.09
C LYS A 18 -3.62 -6.98 4.08
N ALA A 19 -2.46 -7.60 4.31
CA ALA A 19 -2.31 -8.67 5.29
C ALA A 19 -2.47 -8.14 6.73
N GLY A 20 -1.87 -6.99 7.05
CA GLY A 20 -2.01 -6.31 8.33
C GLY A 20 -3.47 -5.95 8.63
N PHE A 21 -4.16 -5.37 7.65
CA PHE A 21 -5.60 -5.08 7.74
C PHE A 21 -6.41 -6.33 8.09
N LYS A 22 -6.22 -7.43 7.33
CA LYS A 22 -6.96 -8.68 7.59
C LYS A 22 -6.71 -9.22 8.99
N ARG A 23 -5.47 -9.14 9.49
CA ARG A 23 -5.12 -9.57 10.85
C ARG A 23 -5.82 -8.71 11.91
N ALA A 24 -5.81 -7.39 11.73
CA ALA A 24 -6.46 -6.45 12.65
C ALA A 24 -7.99 -6.64 12.69
N VAL A 25 -8.61 -6.87 11.53
CA VAL A 25 -10.05 -7.20 11.46
C VAL A 25 -10.33 -8.52 12.19
N LEU A 26 -9.52 -9.55 12.01
CA LEU A 26 -9.69 -10.84 12.70
C LEU A 26 -9.52 -10.74 14.22
N SER A 27 -8.68 -9.83 14.70
CA SER A 27 -8.51 -9.58 16.14
C SER A 27 -9.55 -8.61 16.71
N GLY A 28 -10.46 -8.07 15.90
CA GLY A 28 -11.42 -7.05 16.31
C GLY A 28 -10.79 -5.68 16.61
N ASP A 29 -9.53 -5.46 16.21
CA ASP A 29 -8.82 -4.20 16.41
C ASP A 29 -9.13 -3.23 15.26
N THR A 30 -10.22 -2.48 15.42
CA THR A 30 -10.72 -1.53 14.40
C THR A 30 -9.77 -0.36 14.18
N VAL A 31 -9.10 0.12 15.22
CA VAL A 31 -8.15 1.25 15.14
C VAL A 31 -6.93 0.85 14.31
N THR A 32 -6.36 -0.33 14.57
CA THR A 32 -5.23 -0.82 13.78
C THR A 32 -5.67 -1.16 12.36
N ALA A 33 -6.88 -1.69 12.17
CA ALA A 33 -7.42 -1.94 10.83
C ALA A 33 -7.55 -0.65 10.01
N GLU A 34 -8.07 0.43 10.59
CA GLU A 34 -8.16 1.73 9.90
C GLU A 34 -6.78 2.25 9.49
N LYS A 35 -5.78 2.18 10.37
CA LYS A 35 -4.39 2.57 10.04
C LYS A 35 -3.81 1.77 8.87
N TRP A 36 -4.05 0.45 8.84
CA TRP A 36 -3.63 -0.38 7.71
C TRP A 36 -4.36 -0.01 6.42
N ARG A 37 -5.64 0.34 6.50
CA ARG A 37 -6.43 0.76 5.34
C ARG A 37 -5.94 2.10 4.78
N GLU A 38 -5.73 3.10 5.63
CA GLU A 38 -5.21 4.42 5.24
C GLU A 38 -3.83 4.29 4.58
N GLY A 39 -2.91 3.55 5.21
CA GLY A 39 -1.59 3.36 4.63
C GLY A 39 -1.60 2.55 3.32
N TYR A 40 -2.57 1.65 3.13
CA TYR A 40 -2.79 1.01 1.83
C TYR A 40 -3.19 2.05 0.77
N HIS A 41 -4.12 2.95 1.09
CA HIS A 41 -4.54 4.01 0.17
C HIS A 41 -3.37 4.91 -0.26
N VAL A 42 -2.56 5.39 0.69
CA VAL A 42 -1.39 6.23 0.41
C VAL A 42 -0.38 5.52 -0.51
N ILE A 43 -0.12 4.23 -0.27
CA ILE A 43 0.77 3.45 -1.16
C ILE A 43 0.18 3.33 -2.56
N LYS A 44 -1.13 3.16 -2.64
CA LYS A 44 -1.84 2.99 -3.91
C LYS A 44 -1.78 4.26 -4.74
N GLU A 45 -2.05 5.42 -4.13
CA GLU A 45 -1.89 6.74 -4.76
C GLU A 45 -0.46 6.94 -5.25
N LYS A 46 0.54 6.63 -4.43
CA LYS A 46 1.94 6.79 -4.84
C LYS A 46 2.34 5.88 -6.01
N ILE A 47 1.79 4.66 -6.08
CA ILE A 47 2.03 3.78 -7.22
C ILE A 47 1.42 4.39 -8.49
N ASP A 48 0.21 4.93 -8.39
CA ASP A 48 -0.51 5.47 -9.54
C ASP A 48 0.20 6.75 -10.05
N GLU A 49 0.66 7.65 -9.16
CA GLU A 49 1.53 8.80 -9.51
C GLU A 49 2.80 8.37 -10.27
N LEU A 50 3.53 7.38 -9.75
CA LEU A 50 4.78 6.92 -10.37
C LEU A 50 4.55 6.24 -11.73
N LYS A 51 3.35 5.69 -11.97
CA LYS A 51 2.98 5.14 -13.28
C LYS A 51 2.66 6.23 -14.28
N GLU A 52 1.99 7.30 -13.85
CA GLU A 52 1.76 8.48 -14.69
C GLU A 52 3.10 9.12 -15.09
N GLU A 53 4.04 9.26 -14.15
CA GLU A 53 5.40 9.76 -14.42
C GLU A 53 6.18 8.89 -15.43
N LEU A 54 5.90 7.59 -15.53
CA LEU A 54 6.54 6.69 -16.50
C LEU A 54 5.86 6.71 -17.87
N ALA A 55 4.60 7.13 -17.93
CA ALA A 55 3.81 7.16 -19.15
C ALA A 55 3.92 8.49 -19.91
N GLY A 56 4.32 9.57 -19.21
CA GLY A 56 4.62 10.90 -19.78
C GLY A 56 6.09 11.06 -20.15
#